data_AF-A0A956BZ51-F1
#
_entry.id   AF-A0A956BZ51-F1
#
_cell.length_a   1.000
_cell.length_b   1.000
_cell.length_c   1.000
_cell.angle_alpha   90.00
_cell.angle_beta   90.00
_cell.angle_gamma   90.00
#
_symmetry.space_group_name_H-M   'P 1'
#
loop_
_entity.id
_entity.type
_entity.pdbx_description
1 polymer ?
#
loop_
_entity_poly.entity_id
_entity_poly.type
_entity_poly.pdbx_seq_one_letter_code
_entity_poly.pdbx_strand_id
1 'polypeptide(L)'
;SNANVNPGGNTEETEGNGNPGAPDGGNPDVDSRPGDPNLWVFENVLGTPNVDDDDRNGTRDWFEAPFAADDDVSKLVLSAEALATVPDGDTVTLNLSGDTAVISVHHNGRWIGADSGTTLLVTPQGPEEVIDVSFANFNAVGSLEINHVDAAGNVVKSANVILRSSPMIMNHHLQTTEQVWAVAINGGDSYNNISMLNAYQAELGNRFTPISGAAYQYDVWIQDEIEFATSIGNNGQRLDTVIDSNRNRGLDPFAETLTAPGTISASWGPQTGATTFDSFGNLEASPPVTVNGVEYPFGRIYWGRRGNYGPNSALRTQLANQDVQKPFEVDTSWLCVGHIDEITSFVPDPSSPKGFKFLMADTVSAYQVINSLPTGTSLPKYGEEYPYDSVGDIRYDSNLKALNQEIQQDYLDPILAKFKQELGLTEADIIRIPTIFETISQCGAAALVPGMVNLIVANTPGQPIKIFMADPFFRSNLSSQAGDPFIAAVNAVMPAGLEMHYVDNWYVYHRGIGEVHCGTNVRRTPSGQWWTDATHLLSRNTGGL
;
A
#
# COMPACT_ATOMS: atom_id res chain seq x y z
N SER A 1 -34.86 11.04 -65.62
CA SER A 1 -34.12 11.47 -66.82
C SER A 1 -32.74 10.85 -66.73
N ASN A 2 -32.57 9.69 -67.36
CA ASN A 2 -31.92 9.53 -68.67
C ASN A 2 -30.46 10.03 -68.66
N ALA A 3 -29.46 9.33 -69.18
CA ALA A 3 -29.25 7.98 -69.70
C ALA A 3 -27.86 8.04 -70.36
N ASN A 4 -27.07 6.97 -70.29
CA ASN A 4 -26.21 6.41 -71.36
C ASN A 4 -25.21 5.44 -70.68
N VAL A 5 -25.36 4.11 -70.70
CA VAL A 5 -25.39 3.12 -71.83
C VAL A 5 -24.01 3.04 -72.52
N ASN A 6 -23.10 2.13 -72.14
CA ASN A 6 -22.89 0.69 -72.53
C ASN A 6 -21.90 0.55 -73.75
N PRO A 7 -21.35 -0.62 -74.16
CA PRO A 7 -21.19 -1.96 -73.54
C PRO A 7 -19.84 -2.69 -73.78
N GLY A 8 -19.67 -3.86 -73.15
CA GLY A 8 -19.03 -5.07 -73.73
C GLY A 8 -17.91 -5.69 -72.89
N GLY A 9 -17.93 -6.96 -72.47
CA GLY A 9 -18.90 -8.05 -72.62
C GLY A 9 -18.40 -9.30 -71.86
N ASN A 10 -19.34 -10.19 -71.50
CA ASN A 10 -19.33 -11.65 -71.23
C ASN A 10 -18.04 -12.32 -70.68
N THR A 11 -18.05 -13.20 -69.66
CA THR A 11 -18.93 -14.38 -69.42
C THR A 11 -18.89 -14.82 -67.93
N GLU A 12 -19.99 -15.41 -67.46
CA GLU A 12 -20.17 -16.63 -66.61
C GLU A 12 -18.90 -17.26 -65.97
N GLU A 13 -18.88 -17.84 -64.77
CA GLU A 13 -19.90 -18.35 -63.84
C GLU A 13 -19.18 -18.77 -62.52
N THR A 14 -19.97 -19.02 -61.48
CA THR A 14 -19.74 -19.85 -60.28
C THR A 14 -19.35 -19.21 -58.94
N GLU A 15 -20.11 -19.69 -57.95
CA GLU A 15 -20.34 -19.30 -56.58
C GLU A 15 -19.18 -19.61 -55.63
N GLY A 16 -19.10 -18.89 -54.52
CA GLY A 16 -18.27 -19.26 -53.37
C GLY A 16 -18.25 -18.19 -52.30
N ASN A 17 -19.10 -18.33 -51.27
CA ASN A 17 -19.13 -17.52 -50.06
C ASN A 17 -17.74 -17.46 -49.39
N GLY A 18 -17.13 -16.28 -49.33
CA GLY A 18 -15.93 -15.98 -48.54
C GLY A 18 -16.27 -15.29 -47.23
N ASN A 19 -16.07 -15.99 -46.12
CA ASN A 19 -16.04 -15.47 -44.75
C ASN A 19 -14.64 -14.85 -44.48
N PRO A 20 -14.48 -13.65 -43.91
CA PRO A 20 -13.16 -13.07 -43.68
C PRO A 20 -12.50 -13.62 -42.40
N GLY A 21 -11.40 -14.34 -42.61
CA GLY A 21 -10.12 -14.22 -41.88
C GLY A 21 -10.11 -14.30 -40.35
N ALA A 22 -9.79 -15.49 -39.84
CA ALA A 22 -9.13 -15.66 -38.54
C ALA A 22 -7.65 -15.19 -38.63
N PRO A 23 -7.03 -14.72 -37.53
CA PRO A 23 -5.63 -14.31 -37.52
C PRO A 23 -4.70 -15.53 -37.61
N ASP A 24 -3.69 -15.38 -38.47
CA ASP A 24 -2.69 -16.37 -38.84
C ASP A 24 -1.84 -16.80 -37.64
N GLY A 25 -1.68 -18.11 -37.48
CA GLY A 25 -0.79 -18.72 -36.50
C GLY A 25 0.65 -18.52 -36.92
N GLY A 26 1.41 -17.76 -36.12
CA GLY A 26 2.86 -17.67 -36.24
C GLY A 26 3.53 -19.00 -35.92
N ASN A 27 4.17 -19.58 -36.93
CA ASN A 27 5.02 -20.76 -36.86
C ASN A 27 6.21 -20.59 -35.89
N PRO A 28 6.53 -21.56 -35.01
CA PRO A 28 7.74 -21.54 -34.20
C PRO A 28 8.87 -22.24 -34.95
N ASP A 29 9.50 -21.55 -35.91
CA ASP A 29 10.78 -21.99 -36.47
C ASP A 29 11.85 -20.97 -36.07
N VAL A 30 12.44 -21.17 -34.89
CA VAL A 30 13.70 -20.53 -34.50
C VAL A 30 14.82 -21.42 -35.05
N ASP A 31 15.47 -20.96 -36.11
CA ASP A 31 16.64 -21.58 -36.73
C ASP A 31 17.82 -21.57 -35.72
N SER A 32 17.88 -22.59 -34.85
CA SER A 32 18.93 -22.77 -33.85
C SER A 32 20.23 -23.23 -34.50
N ARG A 33 21.07 -22.26 -34.89
CA ARG A 33 22.41 -22.55 -35.40
C ARG A 33 23.36 -22.82 -34.23
N PRO A 34 24.21 -23.87 -34.31
CA PRO A 34 25.32 -24.04 -33.38
C PRO A 34 26.23 -22.82 -33.43
N GLY A 35 26.27 -22.04 -32.34
CA GLY A 35 27.08 -20.83 -32.22
C GLY A 35 26.33 -19.51 -32.10
N ASP A 36 25.00 -19.51 -31.89
CA ASP A 36 24.31 -18.28 -31.46
C ASP A 36 24.79 -17.87 -30.05
N PRO A 37 25.47 -16.71 -29.88
CA PRO A 37 25.95 -16.25 -28.59
C PRO A 37 24.81 -15.95 -27.59
N ASN A 38 23.55 -15.86 -28.06
CA ASN A 38 22.40 -15.61 -27.20
C ASN A 38 21.91 -16.85 -26.42
N LEU A 39 22.42 -18.05 -26.72
CA LEU A 39 21.97 -19.28 -26.04
C LEU A 39 22.51 -19.44 -24.60
N TRP A 40 23.49 -18.63 -24.17
CA TRP A 40 24.04 -18.67 -22.80
C TRP A 40 23.67 -17.42 -22.02
N VAL A 41 22.40 -17.01 -22.12
CA VAL A 41 21.82 -15.89 -21.38
C VAL A 41 20.58 -16.41 -20.66
N PHE A 42 20.45 -16.09 -19.37
CA PHE A 42 19.37 -16.58 -18.53
C PHE A 42 18.65 -15.40 -17.86
N GLU A 43 17.38 -15.58 -17.56
CA GLU A 43 16.56 -14.55 -16.93
C GLU A 43 16.93 -14.36 -15.46
N ASN A 44 16.77 -13.12 -14.97
CA ASN A 44 16.89 -12.82 -13.55
C ASN A 44 15.79 -13.52 -12.74
N VAL A 45 16.12 -13.94 -11.52
CA VAL A 45 15.17 -14.58 -10.61
C VAL A 45 14.65 -13.55 -9.64
N LEU A 46 13.36 -13.24 -9.74
CA LEU A 46 12.70 -12.22 -8.95
C LEU A 46 11.50 -12.86 -8.23
N GLY A 47 11.44 -12.76 -6.91
CA GLY A 47 10.46 -13.51 -6.12
C GLY A 47 10.06 -12.81 -4.84
N THR A 48 9.03 -13.31 -4.18
CA THR A 48 8.69 -12.98 -2.79
C THR A 48 9.69 -13.63 -1.82
N PRO A 49 9.78 -13.14 -0.57
CA PRO A 49 10.41 -13.92 0.49
C PRO A 49 9.51 -15.08 0.89
N ASN A 50 10.07 -16.28 1.04
CA ASN A 50 9.36 -17.52 1.31
C ASN A 50 9.17 -17.72 2.82
N VAL A 51 8.36 -16.88 3.48
CA VAL A 51 8.37 -16.71 4.95
C VAL A 51 7.05 -16.98 5.65
N ASP A 52 6.01 -17.32 4.92
CA ASP A 52 4.77 -17.89 5.43
C ASP A 52 4.87 -19.41 5.58
N ASP A 53 3.71 -20.06 5.76
CA ASP A 53 3.54 -21.48 6.08
C ASP A 53 2.37 -22.02 5.22
N ASP A 54 2.69 -22.39 3.97
CA ASP A 54 1.71 -22.79 2.96
C ASP A 54 1.03 -24.13 3.29
N ASP A 55 1.77 -25.06 3.90
CA ASP A 55 1.27 -26.40 4.26
C ASP A 55 0.62 -26.46 5.65
N ARG A 56 0.74 -25.39 6.44
CA ARG A 56 0.19 -25.18 7.79
C ARG A 56 0.74 -26.16 8.82
N ASN A 57 2.01 -26.53 8.68
CA ASN A 57 2.66 -27.43 9.62
C ASN A 57 3.23 -26.71 10.87
N GLY A 58 3.17 -25.38 10.91
CA GLY A 58 3.67 -24.54 11.98
C GLY A 58 5.13 -24.11 11.83
N THR A 59 5.74 -24.39 10.68
CA THR A 59 7.10 -24.00 10.29
C THR A 59 7.01 -23.04 9.12
N ARG A 60 7.91 -22.05 9.06
CA ARG A 60 7.97 -21.20 7.86
C ARG A 60 8.65 -21.97 6.73
N ASP A 61 8.15 -21.79 5.52
CA ASP A 61 8.58 -22.51 4.32
C ASP A 61 10.07 -22.29 4.00
N TRP A 62 10.64 -21.13 4.35
CA TRP A 62 12.09 -20.87 4.30
C TRP A 62 12.95 -21.93 5.02
N PHE A 63 12.44 -22.55 6.09
CA PHE A 63 13.16 -23.57 6.84
C PHE A 63 13.02 -24.98 6.27
N GLU A 64 12.31 -25.12 5.15
CA GLU A 64 11.98 -26.38 4.52
C GLU A 64 12.58 -26.47 3.11
N ALA A 65 12.63 -27.68 2.57
CA ALA A 65 12.97 -27.87 1.17
C ALA A 65 11.74 -27.54 0.30
N PRO A 66 11.92 -26.95 -0.90
CA PRO A 66 10.80 -26.64 -1.79
C PRO A 66 9.84 -27.83 -1.97
N PHE A 67 8.54 -27.55 -1.88
CA PHE A 67 7.48 -28.55 -2.01
C PHE A 67 6.37 -28.05 -2.94
N ALA A 68 5.47 -28.94 -3.35
CA ALA A 68 4.55 -28.65 -4.45
C ALA A 68 3.48 -27.58 -4.14
N ALA A 69 3.22 -27.30 -2.86
CA ALA A 69 2.24 -26.30 -2.43
C ALA A 69 2.88 -24.95 -2.09
N ASP A 70 4.22 -24.88 -1.96
CA ASP A 70 4.99 -23.66 -1.75
C ASP A 70 4.91 -22.80 -3.02
N ASP A 71 4.22 -21.65 -2.92
CA ASP A 71 4.01 -20.75 -4.05
C ASP A 71 4.98 -19.55 -4.10
N ASP A 72 5.90 -19.45 -3.13
CA ASP A 72 6.91 -18.41 -3.00
C ASP A 72 8.28 -18.80 -3.59
N VAL A 73 8.50 -20.08 -3.91
CA VAL A 73 9.71 -20.55 -4.61
C VAL A 73 9.80 -19.98 -6.03
N SER A 74 10.89 -19.28 -6.29
CA SER A 74 11.22 -18.76 -7.62
C SER A 74 12.07 -19.74 -8.42
N LYS A 75 12.05 -19.63 -9.75
CA LYS A 75 12.70 -20.61 -10.63
C LYS A 75 13.67 -19.94 -11.58
N LEU A 76 14.86 -20.51 -11.69
CA LEU A 76 15.81 -20.27 -12.78
C LEU A 76 15.77 -21.48 -13.71
N VAL A 77 15.57 -21.22 -15.01
CA VAL A 77 15.55 -22.27 -16.04
C VAL A 77 16.84 -22.20 -16.85
N LEU A 78 17.61 -23.29 -16.83
CA LEU A 78 18.69 -23.52 -17.79
C LEU A 78 18.09 -24.27 -18.98
N SER A 79 17.85 -23.58 -20.09
CA SER A 79 17.13 -24.15 -21.23
C SER A 79 17.85 -25.35 -21.84
N ALA A 80 17.07 -26.27 -22.41
CA ALA A 80 17.61 -27.43 -23.11
C ALA A 80 18.54 -27.01 -24.27
N GLU A 81 18.23 -25.91 -24.95
CA GLU A 81 19.05 -25.36 -26.03
C GLU A 81 20.40 -24.84 -25.52
N ALA A 82 20.43 -24.17 -24.36
CA ALA A 82 21.66 -23.71 -23.74
C ALA A 82 22.56 -24.91 -23.37
N LEU A 83 21.99 -25.90 -22.70
CA LEU A 83 22.68 -27.10 -22.23
C LEU A 83 23.16 -27.98 -23.38
N ALA A 84 22.43 -28.05 -24.49
CA ALA A 84 22.86 -28.75 -25.71
C ALA A 84 24.14 -28.16 -26.34
N THR A 85 24.53 -26.93 -25.98
CA THR A 85 25.81 -26.34 -26.41
C THR A 85 27.01 -26.79 -25.59
N VAL A 86 26.80 -27.55 -24.51
CA VAL A 86 27.86 -28.02 -23.61
C VAL A 86 28.31 -29.43 -24.05
N PRO A 87 29.57 -29.60 -24.50
CA PRO A 87 30.10 -30.89 -24.96
C PRO A 87 30.09 -31.98 -23.88
N ASP A 88 30.06 -33.25 -24.33
CA ASP A 88 30.23 -34.40 -23.45
C ASP A 88 31.57 -34.32 -22.67
N GLY A 89 31.48 -34.44 -21.34
CA GLY A 89 32.64 -34.36 -20.45
C GLY A 89 32.90 -32.96 -19.89
N ASP A 90 32.26 -31.93 -20.43
CA ASP A 90 32.21 -30.60 -19.83
C ASP A 90 31.11 -30.54 -18.76
N THR A 91 31.14 -29.50 -17.93
CA THR A 91 30.20 -29.32 -16.81
C THR A 91 29.66 -27.90 -16.75
N VAL A 92 28.54 -27.71 -16.07
CA VAL A 92 28.05 -26.36 -15.72
C VAL A 92 28.21 -26.17 -14.23
N THR A 93 28.79 -25.03 -13.82
CA THR A 93 28.95 -24.64 -12.42
C THR A 93 28.07 -23.45 -12.08
N LEU A 94 27.32 -23.50 -10.98
CA LEU A 94 26.61 -22.35 -10.43
C LEU A 94 27.35 -21.82 -9.20
N ASN A 95 27.71 -20.53 -9.17
CA ASN A 95 28.39 -19.88 -8.05
C ASN A 95 27.53 -18.74 -7.49
N LEU A 96 27.07 -18.88 -6.24
CA LEU A 96 26.24 -17.88 -5.55
C LEU A 96 27.09 -16.81 -4.85
N SER A 97 26.70 -15.54 -4.99
CA SER A 97 27.30 -14.40 -4.30
C SER A 97 26.24 -13.37 -3.85
N GLY A 98 26.64 -12.38 -3.03
CA GLY A 98 25.74 -11.37 -2.45
C GLY A 98 25.21 -11.78 -1.08
N ASP A 99 23.91 -11.63 -0.84
CA ASP A 99 23.24 -11.94 0.43
C ASP A 99 23.07 -13.47 0.63
N THR A 100 24.14 -14.24 0.51
CA THR A 100 24.08 -15.72 0.42
C THR A 100 23.49 -16.38 1.67
N ALA A 101 23.58 -15.74 2.83
CA ALA A 101 23.00 -16.23 4.08
C ALA A 101 21.46 -16.26 4.09
N VAL A 102 20.80 -15.56 3.16
CA VAL A 102 19.34 -15.41 3.07
C VAL A 102 18.80 -15.73 1.68
N ILE A 103 19.60 -16.42 0.85
CA ILE A 103 19.22 -16.94 -0.46
C ILE A 103 19.55 -18.42 -0.47
N SER A 104 18.55 -19.25 -0.76
CA SER A 104 18.71 -20.70 -0.83
C SER A 104 18.51 -21.18 -2.25
N VAL A 105 19.37 -22.08 -2.70
CA VAL A 105 19.32 -22.67 -4.06
C VAL A 105 19.18 -24.18 -3.94
N HIS A 106 18.18 -24.73 -4.61
CA HIS A 106 17.91 -26.17 -4.67
C HIS A 106 17.89 -26.66 -6.13
N HIS A 107 18.33 -27.90 -6.34
CA HIS A 107 18.24 -28.60 -7.62
C HIS A 107 17.78 -30.02 -7.37
N ASN A 108 16.69 -30.43 -8.00
CA ASN A 108 16.10 -31.77 -7.83
C ASN A 108 15.86 -32.13 -6.34
N GLY A 109 15.36 -31.17 -5.55
CA GLY A 109 15.10 -31.33 -4.12
C GLY A 109 16.33 -31.42 -3.22
N ARG A 110 17.54 -31.29 -3.78
CA ARG A 110 18.78 -31.25 -3.00
C ARG A 110 19.17 -29.80 -2.72
N TRP A 111 19.35 -29.48 -1.44
CA TRP A 111 19.94 -28.21 -1.03
C TRP A 111 21.38 -28.13 -1.52
N ILE A 112 21.70 -27.03 -2.21
CA ILE A 112 23.01 -26.86 -2.82
C ILE A 112 23.89 -25.96 -1.94
N GLY A 113 23.32 -24.97 -1.25
CA GLY A 113 24.04 -24.19 -0.23
C GLY A 113 23.53 -22.75 -0.04
N ALA A 114 23.95 -22.15 1.06
CA ALA A 114 23.89 -20.70 1.37
C ALA A 114 25.31 -20.10 1.52
N ASP A 115 26.35 -20.93 1.36
CA ASP A 115 27.75 -20.56 1.59
C ASP A 115 28.42 -20.09 0.30
N SER A 116 29.21 -19.02 0.42
CA SER A 116 30.02 -18.46 -0.66
C SER A 116 30.89 -19.54 -1.32
N GLY A 117 30.81 -19.67 -2.66
CA GLY A 117 31.64 -20.61 -3.41
C GLY A 117 31.08 -22.04 -3.52
N THR A 118 29.80 -22.24 -3.21
CA THR A 118 29.09 -23.45 -3.61
C THR A 118 29.10 -23.57 -5.13
N THR A 119 29.68 -24.63 -5.67
CA THR A 119 29.65 -24.97 -7.10
C THR A 119 28.69 -26.14 -7.32
N LEU A 120 27.54 -25.90 -7.94
CA LEU A 120 26.70 -27.00 -8.44
C LEU A 120 27.25 -27.50 -9.77
N LEU A 121 27.66 -28.77 -9.85
CA LEU A 121 27.99 -29.41 -11.12
C LEU A 121 26.71 -29.98 -11.75
N VAL A 122 26.23 -29.35 -12.82
CA VAL A 122 25.20 -29.93 -13.69
C VAL A 122 25.91 -30.67 -14.82
N THR A 123 25.60 -31.96 -14.97
CA THR A 123 26.05 -32.73 -16.14
C THR A 123 25.05 -32.44 -17.27
N PRO A 124 25.48 -31.96 -18.44
CA PRO A 124 24.60 -31.57 -19.53
C PRO A 124 24.10 -32.83 -20.25
N GLN A 125 23.17 -33.55 -19.62
CA GLN A 125 22.47 -34.67 -20.25
C GLN A 125 21.01 -34.64 -19.83
N GLY A 126 20.14 -34.07 -20.65
CA GLY A 126 18.71 -34.07 -20.35
C GLY A 126 17.90 -32.95 -21.02
N PRO A 127 16.62 -32.81 -20.60
CA PRO A 127 15.79 -31.64 -20.91
C PRO A 127 16.34 -30.38 -20.21
N GLU A 128 15.57 -29.30 -20.21
CA GLU A 128 15.86 -28.11 -19.39
C GLU A 128 16.08 -28.49 -17.92
N GLU A 129 16.94 -27.74 -17.24
CA GLU A 129 17.21 -27.91 -15.82
C GLU A 129 16.59 -26.74 -15.05
N VAL A 130 15.80 -27.05 -14.02
CA VAL A 130 15.12 -26.05 -13.18
C VAL A 130 15.81 -25.98 -11.83
N ILE A 131 16.22 -24.77 -11.47
CA ILE A 131 16.86 -24.45 -10.20
C ILE A 131 15.87 -23.63 -9.37
N ASP A 132 15.51 -24.15 -8.20
CA ASP A 132 14.61 -23.50 -7.26
C ASP A 132 15.40 -22.52 -6.39
N VAL A 133 14.86 -21.32 -6.21
CA VAL A 133 15.46 -20.22 -5.47
C VAL A 133 14.45 -19.66 -4.48
N SER A 134 14.80 -19.68 -3.20
CA SER A 134 14.00 -19.09 -2.12
C SER A 134 14.75 -17.95 -1.45
N PHE A 135 14.01 -17.02 -0.86
CA PHE A 135 14.57 -15.86 -0.15
C PHE A 135 14.05 -15.79 1.28
N ALA A 136 14.93 -15.55 2.25
CA ALA A 136 14.54 -15.45 3.67
C ALA A 136 14.03 -14.05 4.07
N ASN A 137 14.43 -13.03 3.31
CA ASN A 137 14.26 -11.63 3.69
C ASN A 137 13.75 -10.82 2.50
N PHE A 138 12.91 -9.83 2.80
CA PHE A 138 12.53 -8.78 1.86
C PHE A 138 13.76 -8.07 1.30
N ASN A 139 13.69 -7.72 0.01
CA ASN A 139 14.72 -6.95 -0.70
C ASN A 139 16.14 -7.54 -0.63
N ALA A 140 16.28 -8.84 -0.37
CA ALA A 140 17.56 -9.55 -0.45
C ALA A 140 18.09 -9.56 -1.88
N VAL A 141 19.41 -9.40 -2.06
CA VAL A 141 20.03 -9.35 -3.38
C VAL A 141 21.24 -10.27 -3.45
N GLY A 142 21.25 -11.12 -4.48
CA GLY A 142 22.37 -11.98 -4.81
C GLY A 142 22.64 -12.03 -6.30
N SER A 143 23.66 -12.80 -6.67
CA SER A 143 23.90 -13.16 -8.05
C SER A 143 24.33 -14.61 -8.16
N LEU A 144 23.96 -15.24 -9.28
CA LEU A 144 24.37 -16.59 -9.62
C LEU A 144 25.20 -16.53 -10.91
N GLU A 145 26.49 -16.81 -10.78
CA GLU A 145 27.37 -16.97 -11.95
C GLU A 145 27.28 -18.41 -12.46
N ILE A 146 26.96 -18.56 -13.75
CA ILE A 146 26.67 -19.82 -14.43
C ILE A 146 27.76 -20.05 -15.46
N ASN A 147 28.73 -20.89 -15.11
CA ASN A 147 29.88 -21.15 -15.98
C ASN A 147 29.76 -22.50 -16.68
N HIS A 148 29.97 -22.52 -17.98
CA HIS A 148 30.34 -23.74 -18.71
C HIS A 148 31.85 -23.94 -18.48
N VAL A 149 32.21 -25.09 -17.90
CA VAL A 149 33.58 -25.49 -17.58
C VAL A 149 33.98 -26.69 -18.44
N ASP A 150 35.06 -26.56 -19.19
CA ASP A 150 35.57 -27.64 -20.04
C ASP A 150 36.13 -28.82 -19.23
N ALA A 151 36.36 -29.96 -19.89
CA ALA A 151 36.95 -31.15 -19.27
C ALA A 151 38.35 -30.92 -18.65
N ALA A 152 39.03 -29.81 -18.98
CA ALA A 152 40.31 -29.42 -18.40
C ALA A 152 40.15 -28.48 -17.18
N GLY A 153 38.93 -28.10 -16.82
CA GLY A 153 38.60 -27.23 -15.70
C GLY A 153 38.60 -25.74 -16.02
N ASN A 154 38.64 -25.34 -17.30
CA ASN A 154 38.61 -23.94 -17.70
C ASN A 154 37.18 -23.46 -17.93
N VAL A 155 36.85 -22.26 -17.43
CA VAL A 155 35.60 -21.59 -17.79
C VAL A 155 35.66 -21.15 -19.26
N VAL A 156 34.75 -21.66 -20.08
CA VAL A 156 34.67 -21.35 -21.52
C VAL A 156 33.51 -20.43 -21.87
N LYS A 157 32.43 -20.43 -21.07
CA LYS A 157 31.34 -19.44 -21.12
C LYS A 157 30.87 -19.11 -19.71
N SER A 158 30.38 -17.90 -19.51
CA SER A 158 29.81 -17.46 -18.24
C SER A 158 28.57 -16.61 -18.49
N ALA A 159 27.58 -16.73 -17.61
CA ALA A 159 26.43 -15.85 -17.51
C ALA A 159 26.26 -15.43 -16.05
N ASN A 160 25.76 -14.23 -15.81
CA ASN A 160 25.44 -13.78 -14.46
C ASN A 160 23.95 -13.47 -14.37
N VAL A 161 23.30 -14.07 -13.39
CA VAL A 161 21.87 -13.92 -13.10
C VAL A 161 21.71 -13.17 -11.81
N ILE A 162 20.86 -12.13 -11.79
CA ILE A 162 20.49 -11.44 -10.55
C ILE A 162 19.43 -12.28 -9.84
N LEU A 163 19.63 -12.50 -8.54
CA LEU A 163 18.62 -13.06 -7.65
C LEU A 163 18.13 -11.94 -6.74
N ARG A 164 16.82 -11.69 -6.73
CA ARG A 164 16.27 -10.61 -5.90
C ARG A 164 14.92 -10.94 -5.28
N SER A 165 14.85 -10.79 -3.97
CA SER A 165 13.58 -10.80 -3.26
C SER A 165 12.87 -9.46 -3.39
N SER A 166 11.55 -9.52 -3.43
CA SER A 166 10.62 -8.41 -3.49
C SER A 166 10.80 -7.50 -2.28
N PRO A 167 10.79 -6.17 -2.46
CA PRO A 167 10.69 -5.26 -1.34
C PRO A 167 9.31 -5.39 -0.68
N MET A 168 9.25 -5.10 0.62
CA MET A 168 7.98 -4.92 1.32
C MET A 168 7.41 -3.54 0.98
N ILE A 169 6.26 -3.49 0.32
CA ILE A 169 5.64 -2.24 -0.17
C ILE A 169 4.36 -1.96 0.60
N MET A 170 4.33 -0.86 1.36
CA MET A 170 3.14 -0.38 2.06
C MET A 170 2.05 0.05 1.08
N ASN A 171 0.80 -0.17 1.47
CA ASN A 171 -0.35 0.23 0.69
C ASN A 171 -0.67 1.73 0.81
N HIS A 172 -1.24 2.31 -0.24
CA HIS A 172 -1.75 3.69 -0.30
C HIS A 172 -3.23 3.74 -0.69
N HIS A 173 -3.90 4.85 -0.38
CA HIS A 173 -5.37 4.96 -0.40
C HIS A 173 -6.05 4.81 -1.77
N LEU A 174 -5.31 4.86 -2.88
CA LEU A 174 -5.89 4.73 -4.22
C LEU A 174 -6.00 3.27 -4.68
N GLN A 175 -5.27 2.36 -4.02
CA GLN A 175 -5.32 0.95 -4.36
C GLN A 175 -6.70 0.37 -4.05
N THR A 176 -7.06 -0.64 -4.84
CA THR A 176 -8.31 -1.37 -4.70
C THR A 176 -8.44 -1.94 -3.30
N THR A 177 -9.61 -1.74 -2.69
CA THR A 177 -9.99 -2.28 -1.39
C THR A 177 -10.36 -3.75 -1.51
N GLU A 178 -9.68 -4.59 -0.74
CA GLU A 178 -10.00 -6.01 -0.62
C GLU A 178 -10.92 -6.24 0.56
N GLN A 179 -10.56 -5.67 1.72
CA GLN A 179 -11.27 -5.89 2.98
C GLN A 179 -11.09 -4.70 3.92
N VAL A 180 -12.15 -4.37 4.66
CA VAL A 180 -12.18 -3.32 5.69
C VAL A 180 -12.61 -3.95 7.01
N TRP A 181 -11.98 -3.53 8.10
CA TRP A 181 -12.34 -3.96 9.45
C TRP A 181 -12.64 -2.77 10.34
N ALA A 182 -13.51 -3.00 11.34
CA ALA A 182 -13.76 -2.08 12.45
C ALA A 182 -14.14 -2.89 13.68
N VAL A 183 -13.83 -2.37 14.88
CA VAL A 183 -14.20 -3.03 16.13
C VAL A 183 -15.64 -2.69 16.48
N ALA A 184 -16.48 -3.70 16.70
CA ALA A 184 -17.88 -3.51 17.05
C ALA A 184 -18.06 -3.23 18.54
N ILE A 185 -18.66 -2.08 18.84
CA ILE A 185 -18.98 -1.63 20.19
C ILE A 185 -20.49 -1.43 20.32
N ASN A 186 -21.08 -2.10 21.32
CA ASN A 186 -22.49 -1.94 21.68
C ASN A 186 -22.63 -1.81 23.19
N GLY A 187 -22.34 -0.61 23.70
CA GLY A 187 -22.56 -0.21 25.10
C GLY A 187 -23.93 0.44 25.33
N GLY A 188 -24.91 0.20 24.45
CA GLY A 188 -26.19 0.91 24.44
C GLY A 188 -26.10 2.32 23.85
N ASP A 189 -27.14 3.14 24.04
CA ASP A 189 -27.29 4.45 23.38
C ASP A 189 -26.17 5.46 23.72
N SER A 190 -25.48 5.29 24.85
CA SER A 190 -24.46 6.23 25.33
C SER A 190 -23.03 5.96 24.84
N TYR A 191 -22.74 4.76 24.31
CA TYR A 191 -21.41 4.40 23.81
C TYR A 191 -21.50 3.23 22.82
N ASN A 192 -21.71 3.52 21.54
CA ASN A 192 -21.76 2.54 20.47
C ASN A 192 -21.34 3.17 19.13
N ASN A 193 -20.98 2.32 18.16
CA ASN A 193 -20.65 2.73 16.79
C ASN A 193 -21.57 2.07 15.75
N ILE A 194 -22.78 1.66 16.14
CA ILE A 194 -23.68 0.86 15.31
C ILE A 194 -24.03 1.59 14.00
N SER A 195 -24.24 2.90 14.05
CA SER A 195 -24.55 3.70 12.86
C SER A 195 -23.41 3.65 11.82
N MET A 196 -22.16 3.87 12.26
CA MET A 196 -20.98 3.73 11.42
C MET A 196 -20.85 2.32 10.83
N LEU A 197 -20.94 1.27 11.65
CA LEU A 197 -20.84 -0.12 11.17
C LEU A 197 -21.92 -0.45 10.13
N ASN A 198 -23.16 0.02 10.34
CA ASN A 198 -24.25 -0.20 9.39
C ASN A 198 -24.00 0.51 8.06
N ALA A 199 -23.42 1.72 8.07
CA ALA A 199 -23.04 2.43 6.85
C ALA A 199 -21.99 1.64 6.05
N TYR A 200 -20.92 1.18 6.71
CA TYR A 200 -19.93 0.32 6.07
C TYR A 200 -20.53 -0.97 5.51
N GLN A 201 -21.37 -1.64 6.31
CA GLN A 201 -21.99 -2.90 5.90
C GLN A 201 -22.91 -2.73 4.70
N ALA A 202 -23.67 -1.63 4.63
CA ALA A 202 -24.55 -1.31 3.50
C ALA A 202 -23.77 -1.10 2.20
N GLU A 203 -22.64 -0.39 2.29
CA GLU A 203 -21.89 0.08 1.13
C GLU A 203 -20.79 -0.86 0.64
N LEU A 204 -20.23 -1.68 1.53
CA LEU A 204 -19.12 -2.58 1.25
C LEU A 204 -19.52 -4.06 1.26
N GLY A 205 -20.67 -4.41 1.84
CA GLY A 205 -21.16 -5.79 1.88
C GLY A 205 -20.12 -6.74 2.48
N ASN A 206 -19.74 -7.76 1.72
CA ASN A 206 -18.77 -8.78 2.17
C ASN A 206 -17.33 -8.26 2.30
N ARG A 207 -17.01 -7.07 1.78
CA ARG A 207 -15.69 -6.44 1.96
C ARG A 207 -15.56 -5.70 3.29
N PHE A 208 -16.56 -5.78 4.16
CA PHE A 208 -16.51 -5.22 5.51
C PHE A 208 -16.70 -6.33 6.53
N THR A 209 -15.90 -6.30 7.59
CA THR A 209 -15.99 -7.26 8.69
C THR A 209 -15.91 -6.52 10.03
N PRO A 210 -17.03 -6.38 10.74
CA PRO A 210 -17.00 -5.95 12.13
C PRO A 210 -16.40 -7.07 13.00
N ILE A 211 -15.42 -6.74 13.83
CA ILE A 211 -14.81 -7.69 14.79
C ILE A 211 -15.32 -7.45 16.21
N SER A 212 -15.38 -8.48 17.03
CA SER A 212 -15.96 -8.38 18.38
C SER A 212 -15.11 -7.51 19.31
N GLY A 213 -15.63 -6.37 19.80
CA GLY A 213 -14.92 -5.58 20.80
C GLY A 213 -14.61 -6.34 22.09
N ALA A 214 -15.50 -7.23 22.53
CA ALA A 214 -15.27 -8.04 23.73
C ALA A 214 -14.09 -9.03 23.57
N ALA A 215 -13.78 -9.46 22.34
CA ALA A 215 -12.63 -10.33 22.08
C ALA A 215 -11.30 -9.57 22.20
N TYR A 216 -11.31 -8.25 22.02
CA TYR A 216 -10.12 -7.38 21.96
C TYR A 216 -10.13 -6.30 23.05
N GLN A 217 -10.66 -6.64 24.23
CA GLN A 217 -10.68 -5.75 25.42
C GLN A 217 -11.32 -4.37 25.16
N TYR A 218 -12.22 -4.28 24.17
CA TYR A 218 -12.86 -3.05 23.71
C TYR A 218 -11.88 -1.98 23.20
N ASP A 219 -10.69 -2.38 22.78
CA ASP A 219 -9.77 -1.51 22.05
C ASP A 219 -10.31 -1.29 20.64
N VAL A 220 -10.68 -0.06 20.32
CA VAL A 220 -11.39 0.30 19.08
C VAL A 220 -10.47 0.78 17.96
N TRP A 221 -9.19 1.00 18.29
CA TRP A 221 -8.22 1.68 17.43
C TRP A 221 -7.50 0.67 16.54
N ILE A 222 -8.23 0.04 15.62
CA ILE A 222 -7.67 -0.98 14.72
C ILE A 222 -6.65 -0.41 13.73
N GLN A 223 -6.75 0.88 13.38
CA GLN A 223 -5.71 1.57 12.61
C GLN A 223 -4.38 1.64 13.36
N ASP A 224 -4.42 1.69 14.68
CA ASP A 224 -3.21 1.86 15.48
C ASP A 224 -2.40 0.58 15.61
N GLU A 225 -3.05 -0.58 15.51
CA GLU A 225 -2.43 -1.87 15.81
C GLU A 225 -1.78 -2.52 14.58
N ILE A 226 -2.40 -2.37 13.40
CA ILE A 226 -1.96 -3.06 12.20
C ILE A 226 -1.77 -2.10 11.03
N GLU A 227 -0.87 -2.47 10.11
CA GLU A 227 -0.68 -1.79 8.82
C GLU A 227 -0.39 -2.84 7.75
N PHE A 228 -0.80 -2.61 6.50
CA PHE A 228 -0.63 -3.63 5.44
C PHE A 228 0.47 -3.25 4.46
N ALA A 229 1.35 -4.21 4.20
CA ALA A 229 2.29 -4.17 3.09
C ALA A 229 2.17 -5.45 2.24
N THR A 230 2.63 -5.38 1.01
CA THR A 230 2.63 -6.51 0.08
C THR A 230 3.98 -6.63 -0.61
N SER A 231 4.36 -7.87 -0.89
CA SER A 231 5.49 -8.27 -1.74
C SER A 231 4.93 -9.07 -2.92
N ILE A 232 5.39 -8.77 -4.13
CA ILE A 232 4.98 -9.49 -5.35
C ILE A 232 6.20 -10.02 -6.11
N GLY A 233 6.07 -11.19 -6.74
CA GLY A 233 7.06 -11.78 -7.64
C GLY A 233 6.67 -11.60 -9.12
N ASN A 234 7.63 -11.78 -10.03
CA ASN A 234 7.38 -11.60 -11.47
C ASN A 234 6.63 -12.76 -12.13
N ASN A 235 6.38 -13.84 -11.39
CA ASN A 235 5.66 -15.03 -11.83
C ASN A 235 4.33 -15.24 -11.09
N GLY A 236 3.76 -14.16 -10.55
CA GLY A 236 2.44 -14.18 -9.92
C GLY A 236 2.43 -14.47 -8.42
N GLN A 237 3.59 -14.63 -7.79
CA GLN A 237 3.70 -14.77 -6.34
C GLN A 237 3.22 -13.51 -5.62
N ARG A 238 2.58 -13.68 -4.47
CA ARG A 238 2.12 -12.59 -3.61
C ARG A 238 2.19 -13.01 -2.15
N LEU A 239 2.96 -12.26 -1.38
CA LEU A 239 2.99 -12.34 0.07
C LEU A 239 2.45 -11.03 0.66
N ASP A 240 1.39 -11.13 1.47
CA ASP A 240 0.92 -10.00 2.27
C ASP A 240 1.55 -10.02 3.67
N THR A 241 1.90 -8.85 4.18
CA THR A 241 2.46 -8.65 5.50
C THR A 241 1.55 -7.75 6.31
N VAL A 242 1.01 -8.29 7.41
CA VAL A 242 0.39 -7.52 8.48
C VAL A 242 1.52 -7.02 9.38
N ILE A 243 1.89 -5.76 9.22
CA ILE A 243 2.81 -5.08 10.12
C ILE A 243 2.08 -4.91 11.44
N ASP A 244 2.65 -5.47 12.50
CA ASP A 244 2.10 -5.51 13.85
C ASP A 244 2.81 -4.46 14.72
N SER A 245 2.03 -3.51 15.25
CA SER A 245 2.54 -2.40 16.05
C SER A 245 2.95 -2.90 17.43
N ASN A 246 4.09 -2.43 17.93
CA ASN A 246 4.50 -2.70 19.30
C ASN A 246 3.68 -1.93 20.37
N ARG A 247 2.58 -1.27 19.97
CA ARG A 247 1.58 -0.62 20.83
C ARG A 247 0.98 -1.60 21.85
N ASN A 248 0.76 -2.85 21.44
CA ASN A 248 0.41 -4.00 22.28
C ASN A 248 -0.71 -3.74 23.29
N ARG A 249 -1.88 -3.27 22.83
CA ARG A 249 -3.05 -3.11 23.73
C ARG A 249 -4.08 -4.24 23.52
N GLY A 250 -5.36 -3.92 23.43
CA GLY A 250 -6.41 -4.94 23.39
C GLY A 250 -6.46 -5.68 22.07
N LEU A 251 -6.02 -5.03 20.99
CA LEU A 251 -5.97 -5.57 19.63
C LEU A 251 -4.68 -6.33 19.29
N ASP A 252 -3.69 -6.39 20.18
CA ASP A 252 -2.43 -7.13 20.02
C ASP A 252 -2.60 -8.49 19.33
N PRO A 253 -3.50 -9.39 19.76
CA PRO A 253 -3.64 -10.71 19.11
C PRO A 253 -4.34 -10.68 17.74
N PHE A 254 -4.79 -9.52 17.24
CA PHE A 254 -5.56 -9.44 16.00
C PHE A 254 -4.69 -9.68 14.77
N ALA A 255 -3.44 -9.21 14.77
CA ALA A 255 -2.52 -9.38 13.65
C ALA A 255 -2.32 -10.87 13.31
N GLU A 256 -2.12 -11.72 14.32
CA GLU A 256 -1.93 -13.16 14.15
C GLU A 256 -3.17 -13.84 13.57
N THR A 257 -4.38 -13.33 13.86
CA THR A 257 -5.63 -13.92 13.36
C THR A 257 -5.79 -13.77 11.84
N LEU A 258 -5.01 -12.87 11.24
CA LEU A 258 -4.98 -12.64 9.80
C LEU A 258 -3.95 -13.49 9.06
N THR A 259 -3.10 -14.25 9.79
CA THR A 259 -2.10 -15.14 9.18
C THR A 259 -2.75 -16.32 8.46
N ALA A 260 -2.22 -16.66 7.30
CA ALA A 260 -2.68 -17.71 6.41
C ALA A 260 -1.59 -17.97 5.34
N PRO A 261 -1.68 -19.04 4.54
CA PRO A 261 -0.94 -19.13 3.28
C PRO A 261 -1.09 -17.84 2.45
N GLY A 262 0.03 -17.28 2.00
CA GLY A 262 0.18 -15.96 1.37
C GLY A 262 0.11 -14.76 2.33
N THR A 263 0.10 -14.94 3.66
CA THR A 263 -0.03 -13.84 4.64
C THR A 263 0.71 -14.09 5.97
N ILE A 264 1.67 -13.23 6.29
CA ILE A 264 2.36 -13.22 7.59
C ILE A 264 1.96 -12.04 8.48
N SER A 265 2.17 -12.18 9.78
CA SER A 265 2.26 -11.06 10.72
C SER A 265 3.72 -10.87 11.16
N ALA A 266 4.15 -9.61 11.27
CA ALA A 266 5.51 -9.28 11.67
C ALA A 266 5.58 -7.94 12.40
N SER A 267 6.33 -7.91 13.50
CA SER A 267 6.60 -6.71 14.29
C SER A 267 8.10 -6.40 14.34
N TRP A 268 8.44 -5.10 14.39
CA TRP A 268 9.82 -4.62 14.39
C TRP A 268 10.10 -3.67 15.55
N GLY A 269 10.81 -4.17 16.55
CA GLY A 269 11.22 -3.41 17.72
C GLY A 269 10.92 -4.14 19.03
N PRO A 270 11.34 -3.59 20.17
CA PRO A 270 10.95 -4.13 21.46
C PRO A 270 9.44 -3.98 21.68
N GLN A 271 8.84 -5.03 22.26
CA GLN A 271 7.43 -5.09 22.66
C GLN A 271 7.12 -4.30 23.95
N THR A 272 7.97 -3.34 24.30
CA THR A 272 7.86 -2.50 25.50
C THR A 272 8.33 -1.10 25.19
N GLY A 273 7.77 -0.11 25.91
CA GLY A 273 8.18 1.28 25.78
C GLY A 273 7.65 1.97 24.52
N ALA A 274 6.61 1.42 23.89
CA ALA A 274 5.90 2.08 22.81
C ALA A 274 5.35 3.43 23.29
N THR A 275 5.40 4.39 22.38
CA THR A 275 4.80 5.70 22.50
C THR A 275 3.59 5.80 21.59
N THR A 276 2.84 6.89 21.69
CA THR A 276 1.74 7.15 20.74
C THR A 276 2.20 7.14 19.28
N PHE A 277 3.45 7.52 19.00
CA PHE A 277 3.98 7.57 17.62
C PHE A 277 4.30 6.20 17.03
N ASP A 278 4.21 5.14 17.82
CA ASP A 278 4.37 3.76 17.36
C ASP A 278 3.03 3.15 16.89
N SER A 279 1.89 3.78 17.17
CA SER A 279 0.60 3.45 16.57
C SER A 279 0.60 3.75 15.07
N PHE A 280 -0.08 2.94 14.26
CA PHE A 280 -0.06 3.06 12.80
C PHE A 280 -1.06 4.03 12.16
N GLY A 281 -1.93 4.72 12.93
CA GLY A 281 -2.46 6.02 12.48
C GLY A 281 -1.36 7.05 12.19
N ASN A 282 -0.17 6.83 12.75
CA ASN A 282 1.02 7.63 12.48
C ASN A 282 1.90 7.09 11.33
N LEU A 283 1.51 6.05 10.60
CA LEU A 283 2.33 5.42 9.56
C LEU A 283 1.54 5.26 8.26
N GLU A 284 1.86 6.06 7.25
CA GLU A 284 1.08 6.13 6.01
C GLU A 284 1.98 6.05 4.76
N ALA A 285 1.38 5.82 3.59
CA ALA A 285 2.07 5.91 2.31
C ALA A 285 1.31 6.76 1.29
N SER A 286 2.04 7.64 0.59
CA SER A 286 1.45 8.44 -0.48
C SER A 286 1.11 7.59 -1.70
N PRO A 287 0.21 8.04 -2.58
CA PRO A 287 0.12 7.51 -3.93
C PRO A 287 1.41 7.78 -4.75
N PRO A 288 1.50 7.23 -5.98
CA PRO A 288 2.66 7.41 -6.85
C PRO A 288 2.93 8.89 -7.17
N VAL A 289 4.21 9.31 -7.11
CA VAL A 289 4.61 10.71 -7.35
C VAL A 289 5.94 10.82 -8.09
N THR A 290 6.15 11.94 -8.76
CA THR A 290 7.45 12.34 -9.31
C THR A 290 7.93 13.59 -8.61
N VAL A 291 9.17 13.56 -8.10
CA VAL A 291 9.76 14.64 -7.30
C VAL A 291 11.13 14.98 -7.86
N ASN A 292 11.31 16.21 -8.34
CA ASN A 292 12.57 16.68 -8.94
C ASN A 292 13.13 15.74 -10.02
N GLY A 293 12.24 15.16 -10.84
CA GLY A 293 12.60 14.22 -11.91
C GLY A 293 12.83 12.77 -11.48
N VAL A 294 12.68 12.45 -10.18
CA VAL A 294 12.74 11.07 -9.67
C VAL A 294 11.32 10.55 -9.50
N GLU A 295 11.01 9.43 -10.15
CA GLU A 295 9.72 8.75 -10.02
C GLU A 295 9.71 7.82 -8.80
N TYR A 296 8.61 7.87 -8.06
CA TYR A 296 8.28 7.00 -6.92
C TYR A 296 6.98 6.28 -7.27
N PRO A 297 7.04 5.16 -8.02
CA PRO A 297 5.86 4.49 -8.56
C PRO A 297 4.99 3.82 -7.49
N PHE A 298 5.53 3.62 -6.29
CA PHE A 298 4.79 3.12 -5.11
C PHE A 298 4.57 4.22 -4.06
N GLY A 299 4.79 5.48 -4.43
CA GLY A 299 4.74 6.62 -3.54
C GLY A 299 5.87 6.63 -2.50
N ARG A 300 5.63 7.34 -1.39
CA ARG A 300 6.59 7.48 -0.29
C ARG A 300 5.89 7.30 1.04
N ILE A 301 6.53 6.56 1.93
CA ILE A 301 6.08 6.38 3.31
C ILE A 301 6.29 7.69 4.08
N TYR A 302 5.39 8.00 5.00
CA TYR A 302 5.53 9.14 5.88
C TYR A 302 4.93 8.90 7.26
N TRP A 303 5.45 9.64 8.24
CA TRP A 303 4.96 9.61 9.62
C TRP A 303 5.18 10.94 10.33
N GLY A 304 4.46 11.11 11.43
CA GLY A 304 4.66 12.16 12.41
C GLY A 304 5.71 11.79 13.47
N ARG A 305 6.30 12.81 14.11
CA ARG A 305 7.24 12.63 15.22
C ARG A 305 7.21 13.77 16.24
N ARG A 306 7.77 13.50 17.41
CA ARG A 306 8.21 14.46 18.44
C ARG A 306 9.68 14.28 18.76
N GLY A 307 10.55 15.13 18.23
CA GLY A 307 12.00 14.98 18.45
C GLY A 307 12.50 13.63 17.94
N ASN A 308 12.87 12.73 18.85
CA ASN A 308 13.31 11.36 18.52
C ASN A 308 12.19 10.30 18.62
N TYR A 309 11.00 10.69 19.07
CA TYR A 309 9.84 9.81 19.18
C TYR A 309 9.07 9.80 17.86
N GLY A 310 9.16 8.71 17.13
CA GLY A 310 8.42 8.39 15.91
C GLY A 310 8.14 6.88 15.94
N PRO A 311 7.73 6.25 14.82
CA PRO A 311 7.70 4.80 14.75
C PRO A 311 9.03 4.18 15.17
N ASN A 312 9.00 3.00 15.77
CA ASN A 312 10.18 2.34 16.30
C ASN A 312 11.35 2.35 15.31
N SER A 313 12.57 2.58 15.79
CA SER A 313 13.76 2.64 14.92
C SER A 313 14.00 1.36 14.11
N ALA A 314 13.61 0.20 14.64
CA ALA A 314 13.71 -1.07 13.92
C ALA A 314 12.76 -1.09 12.72
N LEU A 315 11.50 -0.68 12.91
CA LEU A 315 10.53 -0.54 11.82
C LEU A 315 10.96 0.51 10.80
N ARG A 316 11.41 1.69 11.25
CA ARG A 316 11.93 2.73 10.33
C ARG A 316 13.09 2.24 9.50
N THR A 317 14.00 1.46 10.11
CA THR A 317 15.14 0.85 9.40
C THR A 317 14.65 -0.20 8.40
N GLN A 318 13.70 -1.04 8.79
CA GLN A 318 13.11 -2.03 7.89
C GLN A 318 12.49 -1.35 6.67
N LEU A 319 11.61 -0.36 6.86
CA LEU A 319 10.93 0.34 5.77
C LEU A 319 11.91 1.12 4.88
N ALA A 320 12.91 1.78 5.47
CA ALA A 320 13.93 2.49 4.70
C ALA A 320 14.76 1.54 3.83
N ASN A 321 15.05 0.32 4.31
CA ASN A 321 15.82 -0.69 3.58
C ASN A 321 15.06 -1.31 2.39
N GLN A 322 13.79 -0.96 2.18
CA GLN A 322 13.02 -1.42 1.01
C GLN A 322 13.28 -0.57 -0.23
N ASP A 323 13.92 0.60 -0.09
CA ASP A 323 14.32 1.56 -1.15
C ASP A 323 13.18 2.20 -1.98
N VAL A 324 12.09 1.47 -2.23
CA VAL A 324 11.07 1.84 -3.25
C VAL A 324 10.05 2.88 -2.77
N GLN A 325 9.91 3.09 -1.46
CA GLN A 325 8.99 4.08 -0.87
C GLN A 325 9.68 5.07 0.08
N LYS A 326 10.97 5.39 -0.17
CA LYS A 326 11.86 6.27 0.62
C LYS A 326 11.14 7.19 1.62
N PRO A 327 11.15 6.86 2.92
CA PRO A 327 10.31 7.57 3.88
C PRO A 327 10.68 9.05 4.10
N PHE A 328 9.75 9.84 4.61
CA PHE A 328 10.01 11.18 5.19
C PHE A 328 9.16 11.42 6.44
N GLU A 329 9.49 12.45 7.20
CA GLU A 329 8.84 12.72 8.49
C GLU A 329 8.45 14.19 8.65
N VAL A 330 7.41 14.43 9.46
CA VAL A 330 6.90 15.75 9.82
C VAL A 330 6.69 15.86 11.34
N ASP A 331 6.63 17.08 11.87
CA ASP A 331 6.38 17.30 13.29
C ASP A 331 4.86 17.34 13.55
N THR A 332 4.36 16.32 14.25
CA THR A 332 2.95 16.21 14.68
C THR A 332 2.83 16.32 16.20
N SER A 333 3.90 16.73 16.89
CA SER A 333 3.96 16.73 18.36
C SER A 333 3.02 17.73 19.05
N TRP A 334 2.40 18.62 18.28
CA TRP A 334 1.39 19.57 18.73
C TRP A 334 0.00 18.93 18.88
N LEU A 335 -0.26 17.80 18.22
CA LEU A 335 -1.48 17.00 18.39
C LEU A 335 -1.41 16.21 19.70
N CYS A 336 -2.56 16.02 20.34
CA CYS A 336 -2.66 15.27 21.59
C CYS A 336 -2.30 13.79 21.39
N VAL A 337 -2.82 13.19 20.31
CA VAL A 337 -2.50 11.81 19.93
C VAL A 337 -1.20 11.79 19.13
N GLY A 338 -0.99 12.70 18.18
CA GLY A 338 0.31 12.90 17.54
C GLY A 338 0.45 12.20 16.19
N HIS A 339 -0.66 11.79 15.58
CA HIS A 339 -0.66 10.98 14.37
C HIS A 339 -0.83 11.83 13.12
N ILE A 340 -0.36 11.32 11.99
CA ILE A 340 -0.38 12.06 10.72
C ILE A 340 -1.72 11.96 9.98
N ASP A 341 -2.49 10.90 10.25
CA ASP A 341 -3.84 10.70 9.73
C ASP A 341 -4.87 11.70 10.33
N GLU A 342 -4.55 12.34 11.45
CA GLU A 342 -5.38 13.38 12.07
C GLU A 342 -5.49 14.64 11.20
N ILE A 343 -4.53 14.86 10.29
CA ILE A 343 -4.38 16.12 9.54
C ILE A 343 -4.18 15.96 8.04
N THR A 344 -3.97 14.74 7.54
CA THR A 344 -3.72 14.49 6.12
C THR A 344 -4.42 13.24 5.61
N SER A 345 -4.76 13.22 4.33
CA SER A 345 -5.25 12.02 3.62
C SER A 345 -5.10 12.19 2.11
N PHE A 346 -5.42 11.16 1.32
CA PHE A 346 -5.44 11.21 -0.13
C PHE A 346 -6.78 10.69 -0.66
N VAL A 347 -7.26 11.32 -1.74
CA VAL A 347 -8.43 10.82 -2.48
C VAL A 347 -8.14 10.73 -3.97
N PRO A 348 -8.68 9.72 -4.67
CA PRO A 348 -8.52 9.60 -6.11
C PRO A 348 -9.23 10.74 -6.83
N ASP A 349 -8.59 11.23 -7.89
CA ASP A 349 -9.17 12.16 -8.84
C ASP A 349 -8.59 11.85 -10.23
N PRO A 350 -9.30 11.05 -11.05
CA PRO A 350 -8.86 10.73 -12.41
C PRO A 350 -8.69 11.95 -13.32
N SER A 351 -9.26 13.10 -12.96
CA SER A 351 -9.09 14.36 -13.70
C SER A 351 -7.85 15.16 -13.28
N SER A 352 -7.25 14.81 -12.14
CA SER A 352 -6.00 15.41 -11.65
C SER A 352 -4.81 14.83 -12.43
N PRO A 353 -3.81 15.65 -12.83
CA PRO A 353 -2.61 15.14 -13.49
C PRO A 353 -1.86 14.07 -12.70
N LYS A 354 -1.93 14.11 -11.36
CA LYS A 354 -1.34 13.09 -10.48
C LYS A 354 -2.28 11.91 -10.20
N GLY A 355 -3.52 11.93 -10.70
CA GLY A 355 -4.54 10.92 -10.42
C GLY A 355 -5.16 11.00 -9.02
N PHE A 356 -4.77 11.99 -8.20
CA PHE A 356 -5.26 12.18 -6.83
C PHE A 356 -5.31 13.65 -6.42
N LYS A 357 -5.94 13.89 -5.27
CA LYS A 357 -5.83 15.09 -4.45
C LYS A 357 -5.31 14.76 -3.06
N PHE A 358 -4.39 15.57 -2.57
CA PHE A 358 -3.93 15.56 -1.19
C PHE A 358 -4.89 16.40 -0.34
N LEU A 359 -5.39 15.81 0.73
CA LEU A 359 -6.25 16.48 1.70
C LEU A 359 -5.41 16.97 2.87
N MET A 360 -5.62 18.20 3.28
CA MET A 360 -4.96 18.80 4.44
C MET A 360 -6.02 19.45 5.33
N ALA A 361 -5.97 19.18 6.64
CA ALA A 361 -6.73 19.93 7.63
C ALA A 361 -6.40 21.43 7.51
N ASP A 362 -7.42 22.29 7.57
CA ASP A 362 -7.26 23.71 7.33
C ASP A 362 -8.23 24.52 8.20
N THR A 363 -7.66 25.27 9.14
CA THR A 363 -8.44 26.04 10.12
C THR A 363 -8.99 27.34 9.53
N VAL A 364 -8.32 27.86 8.49
CA VAL A 364 -8.75 29.07 7.81
C VAL A 364 -10.10 28.85 7.12
N SER A 365 -10.24 27.75 6.39
CA SER A 365 -11.48 27.35 5.72
C SER A 365 -12.59 27.02 6.73
N ALA A 366 -12.27 26.38 7.87
CA ALA A 366 -13.25 26.20 8.96
C ALA A 366 -13.82 27.53 9.46
N TYR A 367 -12.96 28.52 9.73
CA TYR A 367 -13.43 29.84 10.13
C TYR A 367 -14.18 30.58 9.00
N GLN A 368 -13.91 30.30 7.72
CA GLN A 368 -14.72 30.84 6.62
C GLN A 368 -16.16 30.28 6.68
N VAL A 369 -16.31 28.97 6.90
CA VAL A 369 -17.63 28.33 7.11
C VAL A 369 -18.33 28.96 8.31
N ILE A 370 -17.68 28.96 9.48
CA ILE A 370 -18.25 29.50 10.73
C ILE A 370 -18.67 30.97 10.59
N ASN A 371 -17.86 31.81 9.95
CA ASN A 371 -18.16 33.24 9.79
C ASN A 371 -19.31 33.52 8.82
N SER A 372 -19.63 32.58 7.92
CA SER A 372 -20.74 32.70 6.96
C SER A 372 -22.11 32.42 7.59
N LEU A 373 -22.13 31.80 8.77
CA LEU A 373 -23.35 31.30 9.41
C LEU A 373 -23.98 32.35 10.36
N PRO A 374 -25.31 32.31 10.54
CA PRO A 374 -25.99 33.07 11.59
C PRO A 374 -25.48 32.67 12.98
N THR A 375 -25.18 33.65 13.83
CA THR A 375 -24.63 33.36 15.17
C THR A 375 -25.61 32.65 16.10
N GLY A 376 -26.91 32.80 15.85
CA GLY A 376 -27.96 32.11 16.61
C GLY A 376 -28.24 30.67 16.15
N THR A 377 -27.50 30.13 15.18
CA THR A 377 -27.65 28.73 14.76
C THR A 377 -27.25 27.82 15.92
N SER A 378 -28.18 26.98 16.37
CA SER A 378 -27.97 26.03 17.47
C SER A 378 -27.12 24.84 17.04
N LEU A 379 -26.25 24.39 17.95
CA LEU A 379 -25.33 23.25 17.78
C LEU A 379 -25.54 22.23 18.92
N PRO A 380 -26.60 21.40 18.88
CA PRO A 380 -26.99 20.57 20.02
C PRO A 380 -25.93 19.56 20.48
N LYS A 381 -25.19 18.94 19.55
CA LYS A 381 -24.09 18.01 19.89
C LYS A 381 -22.94 18.71 20.61
N TYR A 382 -22.69 19.96 20.25
CA TYR A 382 -21.63 20.75 20.84
C TYR A 382 -22.04 21.28 22.20
N GLY A 383 -23.27 21.77 22.37
CA GLY A 383 -23.78 22.20 23.70
C GLY A 383 -23.92 21.07 24.72
N GLU A 384 -23.98 19.81 24.29
CA GLU A 384 -24.03 18.63 25.18
C GLU A 384 -22.66 18.34 25.83
N GLU A 385 -21.57 18.44 25.07
CA GLU A 385 -20.22 17.99 25.50
C GLU A 385 -19.22 19.15 25.66
N TYR A 386 -19.47 20.27 24.99
CA TYR A 386 -18.60 21.45 24.91
C TYR A 386 -19.37 22.73 25.32
N PRO A 387 -18.69 23.84 25.65
CA PRO A 387 -19.36 25.10 26.01
C PRO A 387 -19.88 25.88 24.79
N TYR A 388 -20.41 25.20 23.77
CA TYR A 388 -20.79 25.79 22.48
C TYR A 388 -22.22 25.40 22.05
N ASP A 389 -23.21 26.08 22.61
CA ASP A 389 -24.64 25.87 22.27
C ASP A 389 -25.00 26.40 20.86
N SER A 390 -24.18 27.32 20.33
CA SER A 390 -24.43 28.01 19.07
C SER A 390 -23.15 28.32 18.29
N VAL A 391 -23.34 28.60 17.00
CA VAL A 391 -22.27 29.14 16.13
C VAL A 391 -21.63 30.40 16.72
N GLY A 392 -22.42 31.24 17.39
CA GLY A 392 -21.94 32.46 18.03
C GLY A 392 -20.89 32.19 19.10
N ASP A 393 -21.06 31.12 19.89
CA ASP A 393 -20.15 30.76 20.96
C ASP A 393 -18.76 30.41 20.41
N ILE A 394 -18.71 29.59 19.35
CA ILE A 394 -17.46 29.24 18.65
C ILE A 394 -16.86 30.46 17.94
N ARG A 395 -17.69 31.25 17.24
CA ARG A 395 -17.23 32.39 16.43
C ARG A 395 -16.60 33.50 17.27
N TYR A 396 -17.11 33.73 18.47
CA TYR A 396 -16.68 34.81 19.36
C TYR A 396 -15.70 34.37 20.45
N ASP A 397 -15.39 33.08 20.56
CA ASP A 397 -14.29 32.62 21.40
C ASP A 397 -12.93 33.06 20.83
N SER A 398 -12.34 34.07 21.47
CA SER A 398 -11.05 34.62 21.07
C SER A 398 -9.88 33.67 21.31
N ASN A 399 -9.98 32.78 22.31
CA ASN A 399 -8.91 31.85 22.65
C ASN A 399 -8.89 30.70 21.65
N LEU A 400 -10.06 30.12 21.33
CA LEU A 400 -10.20 29.11 20.29
C LEU A 400 -9.70 29.63 18.94
N LYS A 401 -10.05 30.87 18.60
CA LYS A 401 -9.58 31.52 17.38
C LYS A 401 -8.07 31.73 17.36
N ALA A 402 -7.49 32.21 18.45
CA ALA A 402 -6.04 32.40 18.56
C ALA A 402 -5.30 31.07 18.42
N LEU A 403 -5.77 30.01 19.11
CA LEU A 403 -5.23 28.66 19.01
C LEU A 403 -5.22 28.16 17.56
N ASN A 404 -6.34 28.28 16.85
CA ASN A 404 -6.43 27.78 15.48
C ASN A 404 -5.59 28.61 14.48
N GLN A 405 -5.44 29.91 14.72
CA GLN A 405 -4.52 30.75 13.95
C GLN A 405 -3.05 30.34 14.16
N GLU A 406 -2.66 30.05 15.41
CA GLU A 406 -1.34 29.50 15.75
C GLU A 406 -1.16 28.14 15.07
N ILE A 407 -2.14 27.23 15.20
CA ILE A 407 -2.07 25.89 14.60
C ILE A 407 -1.87 25.95 13.09
N GLN A 408 -2.59 26.83 12.40
CA GLN A 408 -2.40 27.01 10.98
C GLN A 408 -0.98 27.46 10.64
N GLN A 409 -0.52 28.54 11.27
CA GLN A 409 0.71 29.23 10.90
C GLN A 409 1.96 28.46 11.31
N ASP A 410 1.94 27.89 12.51
CA ASP A 410 3.12 27.32 13.15
C ASP A 410 3.25 25.81 12.91
N TYR A 411 2.15 25.12 12.57
CA TYR A 411 2.16 23.68 12.34
C TYR A 411 1.64 23.25 10.96
N LEU A 412 0.39 23.57 10.59
CA LEU A 412 -0.19 23.05 9.35
C LEU A 412 0.50 23.60 8.10
N ASP A 413 0.81 24.91 8.04
CA ASP A 413 1.48 25.52 6.90
C ASP A 413 2.91 24.97 6.67
N PRO A 414 3.77 24.83 7.71
CA PRO A 414 5.06 24.15 7.59
C PRO A 414 4.96 22.68 7.17
N ILE A 415 4.01 21.93 7.73
CA ILE A 415 3.77 20.53 7.35
C ILE A 415 3.38 20.45 5.87
N LEU A 416 2.44 21.29 5.41
CA LEU A 416 2.03 21.33 4.01
C LEU A 416 3.20 21.71 3.09
N ALA A 417 4.07 22.64 3.49
CA ALA A 417 5.27 22.98 2.74
C ALA A 417 6.21 21.77 2.60
N LYS A 418 6.36 20.96 3.66
CA LYS A 418 7.13 19.72 3.63
C LYS A 418 6.52 18.68 2.69
N PHE A 419 5.20 18.47 2.72
CA PHE A 419 4.53 17.57 1.78
C PHE A 419 4.70 18.01 0.32
N LYS A 420 4.58 19.31 0.04
CA LYS A 420 4.88 19.84 -1.31
C LYS A 420 6.30 19.54 -1.76
N GLN A 421 7.27 19.71 -0.87
CA GLN A 421 8.67 19.40 -1.16
C GLN A 421 8.89 17.90 -1.40
N GLU A 422 8.36 17.04 -0.53
CA GLU A 422 8.67 15.61 -0.52
C GLU A 422 7.85 14.80 -1.52
N LEU A 423 6.69 15.31 -1.96
CA LEU A 423 5.79 14.65 -2.91
C LEU A 423 5.62 15.42 -4.24
N GLY A 424 6.35 16.53 -4.40
CA GLY A 424 6.27 17.38 -5.58
C GLY A 424 4.85 17.91 -5.83
N LEU A 425 4.13 18.26 -4.76
CA LEU A 425 2.76 18.78 -4.86
C LEU A 425 2.76 20.27 -5.18
N THR A 426 1.73 20.68 -5.92
CA THR A 426 1.38 22.06 -6.19
C THR A 426 0.08 22.41 -5.49
N GLU A 427 -0.30 23.69 -5.43
CA GLU A 427 -1.62 24.10 -4.91
C GLU A 427 -2.78 23.43 -5.65
N ALA A 428 -2.62 23.10 -6.93
CA ALA A 428 -3.66 22.42 -7.70
C ALA A 428 -3.89 20.97 -7.24
N ASP A 429 -2.93 20.37 -6.54
CA ASP A 429 -3.02 19.00 -6.02
C ASP A 429 -3.68 18.95 -4.64
N ILE A 430 -3.94 20.09 -4.00
CA ILE A 430 -4.31 20.19 -2.59
C ILE A 430 -5.79 20.59 -2.45
N ILE A 431 -6.51 19.86 -1.60
CA ILE A 431 -7.82 20.25 -1.09
C ILE A 431 -7.67 20.55 0.41
N ARG A 432 -8.19 21.70 0.81
CA ARG A 432 -8.25 22.16 2.20
C ARG A 432 -9.54 21.66 2.83
N ILE A 433 -9.44 20.85 3.86
CA ILE A 433 -10.58 20.32 4.61
C ILE A 433 -10.84 21.23 5.80
N PRO A 434 -12.04 21.83 5.93
CA PRO A 434 -12.40 22.64 7.09
C PRO A 434 -12.26 21.85 8.39
N THR A 435 -11.29 22.20 9.21
CA THR A 435 -11.02 21.56 10.51
C THR A 435 -10.77 22.62 11.57
N ILE A 436 -11.37 22.46 12.75
CA ILE A 436 -11.12 23.33 13.90
C ILE A 436 -10.64 22.47 15.05
N PHE A 437 -9.62 22.95 15.76
CA PHE A 437 -8.99 22.24 16.85
C PHE A 437 -9.29 22.92 18.19
N GLU A 438 -9.32 22.14 19.26
CA GLU A 438 -9.34 22.61 20.65
C GLU A 438 -8.11 22.15 21.41
N THR A 439 -7.86 22.75 22.57
CA THR A 439 -6.81 22.31 23.48
C THR A 439 -7.31 21.16 24.34
N ILE A 440 -6.57 20.06 24.32
CA ILE A 440 -6.75 18.95 25.26
C ILE A 440 -5.75 19.11 26.40
N SER A 441 -6.28 19.18 27.62
CA SER A 441 -5.50 19.43 28.83
C SER A 441 -4.36 18.42 28.98
N GLN A 442 -3.13 18.92 29.19
CA GLN A 442 -1.91 18.14 29.46
C GLN A 442 -1.30 17.35 28.29
N CYS A 443 -1.83 17.44 27.07
CA CYS A 443 -1.19 16.83 25.89
C CYS A 443 -0.93 17.84 24.76
N GLY A 444 -1.96 18.30 24.05
CA GLY A 444 -1.83 19.08 22.82
C GLY A 444 -3.19 19.51 22.28
N ALA A 445 -3.35 19.53 20.97
CA ALA A 445 -4.61 19.85 20.31
C ALA A 445 -5.31 18.60 19.75
N ALA A 446 -6.63 18.66 19.61
CA ALA A 446 -7.46 17.66 18.94
C ALA A 446 -8.56 18.34 18.13
N ALA A 447 -9.16 17.62 17.19
CA ALA A 447 -10.28 18.13 16.42
C ALA A 447 -11.49 18.41 17.35
N LEU A 448 -11.99 19.65 17.34
CA LEU A 448 -13.21 20.04 18.05
C LEU A 448 -14.46 19.70 17.23
N VAL A 449 -14.41 19.96 15.92
CA VAL A 449 -15.39 19.43 14.96
C VAL A 449 -14.82 18.12 14.44
N PRO A 450 -15.59 17.02 14.35
CA PRO A 450 -15.10 15.73 13.88
C PRO A 450 -14.21 15.85 12.64
N GLY A 451 -12.98 15.33 12.77
CA GLY A 451 -11.90 15.52 11.82
C GLY A 451 -12.13 14.80 10.49
N MET A 452 -12.88 15.43 9.58
CA MET A 452 -13.27 14.82 8.28
C MET A 452 -12.08 14.43 7.36
N VAL A 453 -10.86 14.92 7.63
CA VAL A 453 -9.65 14.48 6.90
C VAL A 453 -9.23 13.06 7.28
N ASN A 454 -9.56 12.61 8.50
CA ASN A 454 -9.31 11.27 9.02
C ASN A 454 -10.39 10.30 8.47
N LEU A 455 -10.26 10.00 7.17
CA LEU A 455 -11.26 9.33 6.35
C LEU A 455 -10.81 7.98 5.81
N ILE A 456 -11.76 7.21 5.27
CA ILE A 456 -11.47 5.98 4.54
C ILE A 456 -11.86 6.11 3.07
N VAL A 457 -10.91 5.75 2.19
CA VAL A 457 -11.15 5.54 0.76
C VAL A 457 -11.39 4.06 0.49
N ALA A 458 -12.61 3.74 0.06
CA ALA A 458 -12.98 2.41 -0.41
C ALA A 458 -13.10 2.40 -1.94
N ASN A 459 -12.09 1.83 -2.61
CA ASN A 459 -12.05 1.73 -4.07
C ASN A 459 -12.41 0.29 -4.49
N THR A 460 -13.57 0.11 -5.10
CA THR A 460 -14.00 -1.19 -5.62
C THR A 460 -14.10 -1.12 -7.15
N PRO A 461 -13.40 -2.02 -7.89
CA PRO A 461 -13.50 -2.08 -9.34
C PRO A 461 -14.94 -2.18 -9.83
N GLY A 462 -15.31 -1.32 -10.78
CA GLY A 462 -16.65 -1.27 -11.35
C GLY A 462 -17.73 -0.61 -10.48
N GLN A 463 -17.36 0.01 -9.36
CA GLN A 463 -18.26 0.79 -8.50
C GLN A 463 -17.75 2.23 -8.35
N PRO A 464 -18.62 3.20 -7.98
CA PRO A 464 -18.17 4.49 -7.51
C PRO A 464 -17.18 4.35 -6.35
N ILE A 465 -16.20 5.25 -6.28
CA ILE A 465 -15.25 5.29 -5.18
C ILE A 465 -15.95 5.90 -3.98
N LYS A 466 -16.00 5.16 -2.88
CA LYS A 466 -16.71 5.58 -1.67
C LYS A 466 -15.75 6.20 -0.67
N ILE A 467 -16.13 7.33 -0.11
CA ILE A 467 -15.35 8.09 0.88
C ILE A 467 -16.15 8.15 2.16
N PHE A 468 -15.63 7.53 3.23
CA PHE A 468 -16.25 7.57 4.55
C PHE A 468 -15.55 8.62 5.41
N MET A 469 -16.29 9.65 5.81
CA MET A 469 -15.82 10.74 6.68
C MET A 469 -16.67 10.81 7.94
N ALA A 470 -16.13 11.37 9.02
CA ALA A 470 -16.91 11.64 10.21
C ALA A 470 -18.04 12.65 9.93
N ASP A 471 -19.24 12.42 10.46
CA ASP A 471 -20.31 13.41 10.45
C ASP A 471 -19.95 14.57 11.41
N PRO A 472 -19.79 15.81 10.94
CA PRO A 472 -19.37 16.93 11.78
C PRO A 472 -20.49 17.41 12.73
N PHE A 473 -21.74 17.01 12.54
CA PHE A 473 -22.88 17.44 13.37
C PHE A 473 -23.02 18.97 13.58
N PHE A 474 -22.54 19.78 12.64
CA PHE A 474 -22.51 21.24 12.75
C PHE A 474 -23.86 21.89 12.36
N ARG A 475 -24.96 21.38 12.94
CA ARG A 475 -26.32 21.71 12.56
C ARG A 475 -27.31 21.48 13.69
N SER A 476 -28.49 22.12 13.61
CA SER A 476 -29.55 21.97 14.62
C SER A 476 -30.38 20.69 14.47
N ASN A 477 -30.58 20.19 13.25
CA ASN A 477 -31.34 18.97 13.01
C ASN A 477 -30.40 17.75 12.90
N LEU A 478 -30.28 16.98 13.98
CA LEU A 478 -29.40 15.81 14.02
C LEU A 478 -29.92 14.63 13.17
N SER A 479 -31.19 14.63 12.76
CA SER A 479 -31.79 13.56 11.94
C SER A 479 -31.52 13.68 10.43
N SER A 480 -30.89 14.75 9.96
CA SER A 480 -30.61 14.97 8.54
C SER A 480 -29.33 15.76 8.33
N GLN A 481 -28.47 15.29 7.44
CA GLN A 481 -27.19 15.91 7.07
C GLN A 481 -27.32 17.01 6.00
N ALA A 482 -28.47 17.11 5.31
CA ALA A 482 -28.62 17.95 4.11
C ALA A 482 -28.42 19.47 4.34
N GLY A 483 -28.44 19.92 5.60
CA GLY A 483 -28.23 21.30 6.00
C GLY A 483 -26.91 21.54 6.74
N ASP A 484 -26.01 20.56 6.79
CA ASP A 484 -24.73 20.72 7.47
C ASP A 484 -23.75 21.56 6.63
N PRO A 485 -23.27 22.70 7.14
CA PRO A 485 -22.42 23.60 6.38
C PRO A 485 -20.99 23.10 6.21
N PHE A 486 -20.49 22.25 7.11
CA PHE A 486 -19.17 21.62 6.96
C PHE A 486 -19.20 20.54 5.88
N ILE A 487 -20.25 19.70 5.86
CA ILE A 487 -20.50 18.75 4.77
C ILE A 487 -20.61 19.48 3.43
N ALA A 488 -21.38 20.58 3.38
CA ALA A 488 -21.54 21.37 2.16
C ALA A 488 -20.21 21.95 1.66
N ALA A 489 -19.36 22.45 2.57
CA ALA A 489 -18.05 22.99 2.25
C ALA A 489 -17.11 21.92 1.70
N VAL A 490 -17.07 20.72 2.29
CA VAL A 490 -16.26 19.60 1.79
C VAL A 490 -16.76 19.12 0.44
N ASN A 491 -18.06 18.87 0.28
CA ASN A 491 -18.63 18.42 -1.00
C ASN A 491 -18.37 19.41 -2.15
N ALA A 492 -18.23 20.71 -1.86
CA ALA A 492 -17.95 21.72 -2.87
C ALA A 492 -16.52 21.68 -3.43
N VAL A 493 -15.57 21.09 -2.69
CA VAL A 493 -14.15 21.05 -3.06
C VAL A 493 -13.65 19.66 -3.43
N MET A 494 -14.39 18.60 -3.04
CA MET A 494 -14.03 17.22 -3.36
C MET A 494 -14.21 16.90 -4.86
N PRO A 495 -13.40 15.98 -5.41
CA PRO A 495 -13.53 15.55 -6.80
C PRO A 495 -14.93 15.03 -7.13
N ALA A 496 -15.41 15.35 -8.33
CA ALA A 496 -16.68 14.83 -8.82
C ALA A 496 -16.60 13.31 -9.04
N GLY A 497 -17.69 12.59 -8.75
CA GLY A 497 -17.77 11.14 -8.94
C GLY A 497 -17.34 10.31 -7.72
N LEU A 498 -16.84 10.95 -6.66
CA LEU A 498 -16.72 10.32 -5.35
C LEU A 498 -18.10 10.23 -4.69
N GLU A 499 -18.38 9.08 -4.09
CA GLU A 499 -19.58 8.84 -3.30
C GLU A 499 -19.27 9.12 -1.83
N MET A 500 -19.79 10.24 -1.32
CA MET A 500 -19.47 10.75 0.01
C MET A 500 -20.43 10.19 1.06
N HIS A 501 -19.90 9.51 2.08
CA HIS A 501 -20.64 8.97 3.21
C HIS A 501 -20.15 9.61 4.51
N TYR A 502 -21.00 10.43 5.13
CA TYR A 502 -20.73 11.02 6.44
C TYR A 502 -21.34 10.14 7.52
N VAL A 503 -20.52 9.57 8.40
CA VAL A 503 -20.93 8.54 9.35
C VAL A 503 -20.87 9.04 10.80
N ASP A 504 -21.87 8.65 11.61
CA ASP A 504 -21.85 8.95 13.04
C ASP A 504 -20.82 8.06 13.75
N ASN A 505 -19.72 8.69 14.16
CA ASN A 505 -18.64 8.11 14.94
C ASN A 505 -18.48 8.82 16.31
N TRP A 506 -19.44 9.67 16.69
CA TRP A 506 -19.25 10.69 17.73
C TRP A 506 -18.87 10.10 19.08
N TYR A 507 -19.64 9.12 19.57
CA TYR A 507 -19.51 8.66 20.95
C TYR A 507 -18.31 7.74 21.20
N VAL A 508 -17.95 6.91 20.23
CA VAL A 508 -16.86 5.93 20.38
C VAL A 508 -15.53 6.52 19.94
N TYR A 509 -15.51 7.25 18.83
CA TYR A 509 -14.28 7.69 18.18
C TYR A 509 -13.99 9.16 18.46
N HIS A 510 -14.88 10.09 18.06
CA HIS A 510 -14.60 11.52 18.17
C HIS A 510 -14.31 11.94 19.62
N ARG A 511 -15.17 11.53 20.58
CA ARG A 511 -14.93 11.73 22.02
C ARG A 511 -13.70 11.01 22.56
N GLY A 512 -13.25 9.97 21.86
CA GLY A 512 -12.02 9.22 22.12
C GLY A 512 -10.77 9.86 21.50
N ILE A 513 -10.90 11.04 20.88
CA ILE A 513 -9.81 11.76 20.20
C ILE A 513 -9.31 10.98 18.97
N GLY A 514 -10.23 10.47 18.17
CA GLY A 514 -9.93 9.87 16.86
C GLY A 514 -11.17 9.85 15.99
N GLU A 515 -11.06 9.46 14.72
CA GLU A 515 -12.21 9.48 13.82
C GLU A 515 -12.38 8.16 13.06
N VAL A 516 -12.95 8.24 11.86
CA VAL A 516 -13.34 7.10 11.04
C VAL A 516 -12.12 6.27 10.64
N HIS A 517 -11.04 6.93 10.21
CA HIS A 517 -9.79 6.25 9.85
C HIS A 517 -9.17 5.57 11.07
N CYS A 518 -9.01 6.25 12.21
CA CYS A 518 -8.47 5.66 13.44
C CYS A 518 -9.21 4.38 13.89
N GLY A 519 -10.52 4.32 13.64
CA GLY A 519 -11.39 3.20 14.01
C GLY A 519 -11.51 2.07 13.00
N THR A 520 -10.83 2.16 11.85
CA THR A 520 -10.91 1.18 10.76
C THR A 520 -9.53 0.85 10.21
N ASN A 521 -9.41 -0.21 9.42
CA ASN A 521 -8.19 -0.47 8.64
C ASN A 521 -8.57 -1.22 7.35
N VAL A 522 -7.74 -1.12 6.31
CA VAL A 522 -8.05 -1.56 4.94
C VAL A 522 -6.90 -2.37 4.33
N ARG A 523 -7.17 -3.65 3.99
CA ARG A 523 -6.29 -4.42 3.11
C ARG A 523 -6.56 -4.02 1.67
N ARG A 524 -5.49 -3.79 0.90
CA ARG A 524 -5.56 -3.32 -0.48
C ARG A 524 -4.79 -4.23 -1.43
N THR A 525 -5.23 -4.26 -2.68
CA THR A 525 -4.56 -5.01 -3.75
C THR A 525 -3.28 -4.28 -4.16
N PRO A 526 -2.12 -4.96 -4.26
CA PRO A 526 -0.88 -4.38 -4.76
C PRO A 526 -1.05 -3.85 -6.18
N SER A 527 -0.31 -2.79 -6.53
CA SER A 527 -0.30 -2.21 -7.87
C SER A 527 1.11 -1.86 -8.32
N GLY A 528 1.41 -2.03 -9.61
CA GLY A 528 2.74 -1.76 -10.19
C GLY A 528 3.65 -3.00 -10.18
N GLN A 529 4.77 -2.92 -10.90
CA GLN A 529 5.77 -3.99 -11.02
C GLN A 529 7.13 -3.44 -10.59
N TRP A 530 7.59 -3.76 -9.38
CA TRP A 530 8.78 -3.11 -8.81
C TRP A 530 10.06 -3.37 -9.62
N TRP A 531 10.11 -4.50 -10.31
CA TRP A 531 11.21 -4.94 -11.16
C TRP A 531 11.28 -4.23 -12.52
N THR A 532 10.24 -3.49 -12.91
CA THR A 532 10.28 -2.59 -14.07
C THR A 532 10.23 -1.13 -13.63
N ASP A 533 9.34 -0.82 -12.70
CA ASP A 533 8.92 0.54 -12.41
C ASP A 533 9.86 1.25 -11.42
N ALA A 534 10.53 0.51 -10.53
CA ALA A 534 11.31 1.09 -9.42
C ALA A 534 12.79 0.69 -9.41
N THR A 535 13.30 0.07 -10.47
CA THR A 535 14.71 -0.39 -10.53
C THR A 535 15.73 0.73 -10.33
N HIS A 536 15.39 1.97 -10.72
CA HIS A 536 16.22 3.17 -10.50
C HIS A 536 16.28 3.63 -9.04
N LEU A 537 15.38 3.13 -8.17
CA LEU A 537 15.38 3.46 -6.74
C LEU A 537 16.17 2.45 -5.91
N LEU A 538 16.32 1.22 -6.40
CA LEU A 538 16.97 0.12 -5.69
C LEU A 538 18.47 0.40 -5.57
N SER A 539 18.91 0.65 -4.34
CA SER A 539 20.27 1.10 -4.03
C SER A 539 21.30 -0.03 -4.10
N ARG A 540 20.83 -1.27 -3.89
CA ARG A 540 21.62 -2.51 -3.98
C ARG A 540 21.42 -3.16 -5.34
N ASN A 541 21.97 -2.56 -6.39
CA ASN A 541 22.16 -3.28 -7.65
C ASN A 541 23.50 -4.02 -7.56
N THR A 542 23.50 -5.31 -7.84
CA THR A 542 24.71 -6.14 -7.93
C THR A 542 25.55 -5.71 -9.13
N GLY A 543 26.25 -4.58 -9.00
CA GLY A 543 27.23 -4.11 -9.99
C GLY A 543 26.62 -3.52 -11.25
N GLY A 544 27.21 -2.41 -11.70
CA GLY A 544 26.85 -1.81 -12.98
C GLY A 544 27.35 -2.63 -14.18
N LEU A 545 26.57 -2.53 -15.25
CA LEU A 545 26.91 -2.69 -16.68
C LEU A 545 27.88 -3.81 -17.09
#